data_AF-A0A2I1BUH1-F1
#
_entry.id   AF-A0A2I1BUH1-F1
#
_cell.length_a   1.000
_cell.length_b   1.000
_cell.length_c   1.000
_cell.angle_alpha   90.00
_cell.angle_beta   90.00
_cell.angle_gamma   90.00
#
_symmetry.space_group_name_H-M   'P 1'
#
loop_
_entity.id
_entity.type
_entity.pdbx_description
1 polymer ?
#
loop_
_entity_poly.entity_id
_entity_poly.type
_entity_poly.pdbx_seq_one_letter_code
_entity_poly.pdbx_strand_id
1 'polypeptide(L)'
;MSLFASHCPLNSVKKTIPGSVDEKLRSEVATYIWIHQIAQRFRPIAFMGSVSRWTNSQTLRSLLGYPTSCPYISLKRPTPLSTGYVIISIFNKSTGYAAFANLENEGIPTIPRNSVYQAVESYLLDLLQCNDNRIYHQPNAIHDTEDGQEQLAALTMMRALFPRFISREYRHGPFGLTLTDFQPGNIFADEEWYITDIIDFELATVLPVGLQTPVYWLTGRAIDAIEHGEHLDVFETRIHEYGDAFEDQEKKDACSNFPHAQIMRRCWNSGSFWYFQAVNCLKALLHVFREHVKLK
;
A
#
# COMPACT_ATOMS: atom_id res chain seq x y z
N MET A 1 2.08 -21.07 -2.69
CA MET A 1 3.48 -20.70 -2.36
C MET A 1 4.24 -20.43 -3.66
N SER A 2 4.06 -19.24 -4.23
CA SER A 2 4.57 -18.85 -5.54
C SER A 2 5.70 -17.82 -5.40
N LEU A 3 6.74 -17.91 -6.23
CA LEU A 3 7.95 -17.06 -6.21
C LEU A 3 8.53 -17.03 -7.63
N PHE A 4 9.14 -15.91 -8.00
CA PHE A 4 9.63 -15.62 -9.34
C PHE A 4 10.86 -14.70 -9.14
N ALA A 5 12.08 -15.04 -9.62
CA ALA A 5 13.34 -14.41 -9.18
C ALA A 5 14.46 -14.33 -10.28
N SER A 6 14.84 -13.13 -10.75
CA SER A 6 15.81 -12.90 -11.85
C SER A 6 16.89 -11.86 -11.50
N HIS A 7 18.06 -11.96 -12.15
CA HIS A 7 19.17 -11.01 -12.03
C HIS A 7 19.09 -9.83 -13.02
N CYS A 8 19.70 -8.72 -12.62
CA CYS A 8 20.31 -7.72 -13.51
C CYS A 8 21.72 -7.40 -12.96
N PRO A 9 22.78 -7.28 -13.78
CA PRO A 9 24.15 -7.09 -13.27
C PRO A 9 24.67 -5.65 -13.43
N LEU A 10 25.46 -5.15 -12.47
CA LEU A 10 26.86 -4.74 -12.69
C LEU A 10 27.55 -4.25 -11.42
N ASN A 11 28.89 -4.35 -11.41
CA ASN A 11 29.74 -3.84 -10.33
C ASN A 11 30.25 -2.43 -10.64
N SER A 12 30.23 -1.52 -9.66
CA SER A 12 31.35 -0.60 -9.44
C SER A 12 31.37 -0.13 -7.98
N VAL A 13 32.57 0.13 -7.43
CA VAL A 13 32.78 0.27 -5.98
C VAL A 13 33.33 1.65 -5.64
N LYS A 14 32.68 2.34 -4.69
CA LYS A 14 33.33 2.97 -3.51
C LYS A 14 32.28 3.46 -2.50
N LYS A 15 32.48 3.05 -1.24
CA LYS A 15 31.73 3.39 -0.01
C LYS A 15 30.21 3.61 -0.17
N THR A 16 29.45 2.55 0.07
CA THR A 16 28.04 2.65 0.47
C THR A 16 27.90 3.40 1.79
N ILE A 17 26.93 4.31 1.86
CA ILE A 17 26.44 4.94 3.08
C ILE A 17 24.93 4.64 3.11
N PRO A 18 24.44 3.75 3.99
CA PRO A 18 23.03 3.39 4.03
C PRO A 18 22.11 4.60 4.24
N GLY A 19 21.05 4.71 3.45
CA GLY A 19 20.09 5.81 3.49
C GLY A 19 20.55 7.09 2.78
N SER A 20 21.64 7.06 2.02
CA SER A 20 22.12 8.22 1.25
C SER A 20 21.29 8.47 -0.02
N VAL A 21 21.22 9.74 -0.46
CA VAL A 21 20.52 10.12 -1.70
C VAL A 21 21.08 9.36 -2.92
N ASP A 22 22.40 9.14 -2.97
CA ASP A 22 23.03 8.35 -4.03
C ASP A 22 22.63 6.86 -4.01
N GLU A 23 22.12 6.31 -2.90
CA GLU A 23 21.62 4.94 -2.82
C GLU A 23 20.19 4.85 -3.39
N LYS A 24 19.33 5.82 -3.05
CA LYS A 24 17.99 5.95 -3.65
C LYS A 24 18.08 6.19 -5.17
N LEU A 25 18.85 7.19 -5.59
CA LEU A 25 19.02 7.55 -7.01
C LEU A 25 19.54 6.37 -7.86
N ARG A 26 20.49 5.58 -7.33
CA ARG A 26 20.98 4.37 -8.03
C ARG A 26 19.96 3.24 -8.07
N SER A 27 19.08 3.14 -7.07
CA SER A 27 18.01 2.13 -7.03
C SER A 27 16.87 2.48 -7.99
N GLU A 28 16.52 3.76 -8.08
CA GLU A 28 15.49 4.28 -8.98
C GLU A 28 15.92 4.15 -10.46
N VAL A 29 17.12 4.64 -10.82
CA VAL A 29 17.64 4.53 -12.20
C VAL A 29 17.76 3.07 -12.66
N ALA A 30 18.18 2.16 -11.76
CA ALA A 30 18.25 0.72 -12.07
C ALA A 30 16.86 0.08 -12.25
N THR A 31 15.84 0.58 -11.54
CA THR A 31 14.45 0.10 -11.63
C THR A 31 13.77 0.60 -12.90
N TYR A 32 13.95 1.88 -13.22
CA TYR A 32 13.40 2.58 -14.39
C TYR A 32 13.75 1.86 -15.71
N ILE A 33 15.05 1.64 -15.94
CA ILE A 33 15.59 0.96 -17.13
C ILE A 33 15.06 -0.48 -17.29
N TRP A 34 14.66 -1.10 -16.18
CA TRP A 34 14.25 -2.51 -16.11
C TRP A 34 12.72 -2.69 -16.28
N ILE A 35 11.90 -1.79 -15.74
CA ILE A 35 10.42 -1.80 -15.90
C ILE A 35 10.04 -1.65 -17.38
N HIS A 36 10.69 -0.73 -18.09
CA HIS A 36 10.42 -0.39 -19.48
C HIS A 36 10.60 -1.59 -20.46
N GLN A 37 11.25 -2.67 -20.02
CA GLN A 37 11.48 -3.90 -20.81
C GLN A 37 10.45 -5.02 -20.54
N ILE A 38 9.60 -4.90 -19.51
CA ILE A 38 8.82 -6.04 -18.96
C ILE A 38 7.30 -5.89 -19.07
N ALA A 39 6.78 -4.68 -19.28
CA ALA A 39 5.33 -4.40 -19.32
C ALA A 39 4.53 -5.18 -20.39
N GLN A 40 5.16 -5.79 -21.38
CA GLN A 40 4.50 -6.31 -22.59
C GLN A 40 3.85 -7.72 -22.50
N ARG A 41 3.83 -8.45 -21.36
CA ARG A 41 3.76 -9.94 -21.47
C ARG A 41 3.12 -10.87 -20.41
N PHE A 42 2.14 -10.50 -19.56
CA PHE A 42 1.65 -11.43 -18.50
C PHE A 42 0.12 -11.53 -18.22
N ARG A 43 -0.34 -12.76 -17.94
CA ARG A 43 -1.54 -13.18 -17.16
C ARG A 43 -1.25 -14.54 -16.41
N PRO A 44 -1.99 -14.95 -15.35
CA PRO A 44 -1.53 -15.98 -14.37
C PRO A 44 -2.43 -17.24 -14.18
N ILE A 45 -2.01 -18.25 -13.36
CA ILE A 45 -2.84 -19.03 -12.36
C ILE A 45 -2.12 -20.27 -11.68
N ALA A 46 -2.42 -20.49 -10.37
CA ALA A 46 -2.37 -21.70 -9.50
C ALA A 46 -1.10 -22.61 -9.30
N PHE A 47 -1.15 -23.49 -8.27
CA PHE A 47 0.00 -24.26 -7.73
C PHE A 47 -0.39 -25.46 -6.80
N MET A 48 0.38 -26.59 -6.77
CA MET A 48 0.30 -27.65 -5.72
C MET A 48 1.55 -28.58 -5.68
N GLY A 49 1.84 -29.29 -4.56
CA GLY A 49 2.73 -30.48 -4.52
C GLY A 49 4.13 -30.36 -3.83
N SER A 50 4.70 -31.50 -3.38
CA SER A 50 5.98 -31.63 -2.62
C SER A 50 6.49 -33.11 -2.63
N VAL A 51 7.62 -33.61 -2.07
CA VAL A 51 8.72 -33.07 -1.21
C VAL A 51 10.03 -33.94 -1.33
N SER A 52 11.18 -33.47 -0.80
CA SER A 52 12.50 -34.18 -0.67
C SER A 52 13.23 -34.52 -2.01
N ARG A 53 14.52 -34.93 -2.10
CA ARG A 53 15.67 -35.08 -1.17
C ARG A 53 17.03 -34.97 -1.94
N TRP A 54 18.14 -34.76 -1.22
CA TRP A 54 19.57 -34.93 -1.60
C TRP A 54 20.28 -34.03 -2.63
N THR A 55 21.60 -33.95 -2.44
CA THR A 55 22.59 -33.07 -3.10
C THR A 55 23.71 -33.89 -3.76
N ASN A 56 24.02 -33.61 -5.03
CA ASN A 56 25.33 -33.76 -5.69
C ASN A 56 25.27 -33.33 -7.17
N SER A 57 24.60 -32.20 -7.46
CA SER A 57 24.23 -31.81 -8.84
C SER A 57 24.71 -30.43 -9.27
N GLN A 58 25.33 -29.63 -8.39
CA GLN A 58 25.68 -28.23 -8.69
C GLN A 58 26.79 -28.12 -9.77
N THR A 59 27.86 -28.90 -9.66
CA THR A 59 29.00 -28.85 -10.59
C THR A 59 28.62 -29.23 -12.03
N LEU A 60 27.83 -30.29 -12.20
CA LEU A 60 27.32 -30.73 -13.50
C LEU A 60 26.30 -29.74 -14.10
N ARG A 61 25.48 -29.08 -13.28
CA ARG A 61 24.51 -28.08 -13.75
C ARG A 61 25.18 -26.83 -14.29
N SER A 62 26.24 -26.35 -13.63
CA SER A 62 27.05 -25.22 -14.11
C SER A 62 27.70 -25.50 -15.48
N LEU A 63 28.07 -26.76 -15.76
CA LEU A 63 28.68 -27.20 -17.01
C LEU A 63 27.67 -27.42 -18.15
N LEU A 64 26.37 -27.48 -17.83
CA LEU A 64 25.26 -27.73 -18.76
C LEU A 64 24.27 -26.55 -18.83
N GLY A 65 24.65 -25.37 -18.33
CA GLY A 65 23.84 -24.14 -18.41
C GLY A 65 22.60 -24.09 -17.50
N TYR A 66 22.45 -25.02 -16.55
CA TYR A 66 21.32 -25.03 -15.62
C TYR A 66 21.60 -24.19 -14.36
N PRO A 67 20.63 -23.39 -13.87
CA PRO A 67 20.84 -22.54 -12.70
C PRO A 67 21.09 -23.34 -11.42
N THR A 68 22.05 -22.88 -10.63
CA THR A 68 22.40 -23.43 -9.31
C THR A 68 21.48 -22.87 -8.23
N SER A 69 21.03 -23.73 -7.31
CA SER A 69 20.10 -23.32 -6.25
C SER A 69 20.81 -22.57 -5.13
N CYS A 70 20.28 -21.40 -4.75
CA CYS A 70 20.77 -20.57 -3.64
C CYS A 70 20.68 -21.32 -2.29
N PRO A 71 21.74 -21.33 -1.46
CA PRO A 71 21.75 -22.06 -0.19
C PRO A 71 20.78 -21.48 0.85
N TYR A 72 20.38 -20.22 0.73
CA TYR A 72 19.51 -19.53 1.69
C TYR A 72 18.02 -19.80 1.49
N ILE A 73 17.60 -20.50 0.43
CA ILE A 73 16.17 -20.73 0.13
C ILE A 73 15.91 -22.19 -0.30
N SER A 74 15.39 -23.02 0.61
CA SER A 74 14.99 -24.41 0.34
C SER A 74 13.65 -24.52 -0.42
N LEU A 75 13.58 -23.97 -1.64
CA LEU A 75 12.45 -24.16 -2.55
C LEU A 75 12.67 -25.36 -3.48
N LYS A 76 11.83 -26.39 -3.34
CA LYS A 76 11.70 -27.45 -4.35
C LYS A 76 10.56 -27.10 -5.29
N ARG A 77 10.87 -27.00 -6.59
CA ARG A 77 9.86 -26.88 -7.66
C ARG A 77 10.25 -27.72 -8.87
N PRO A 78 9.26 -28.22 -9.63
CA PRO A 78 9.50 -29.08 -10.79
C PRO A 78 9.95 -28.30 -12.05
N THR A 79 9.65 -27.00 -12.15
CA THR A 79 9.88 -26.20 -13.36
C THR A 79 10.64 -24.89 -13.09
N PRO A 80 11.59 -24.50 -13.97
CA PRO A 80 12.11 -23.14 -14.03
C PRO A 80 11.08 -22.19 -14.66
N LEU A 81 11.33 -20.88 -14.57
CA LEU A 81 10.38 -19.83 -14.91
C LEU A 81 10.99 -18.95 -16.02
N SER A 82 10.19 -18.50 -16.99
CA SER A 82 10.66 -18.18 -18.36
C SER A 82 10.66 -16.70 -18.77
N THR A 83 10.45 -15.76 -17.85
CA THR A 83 10.44 -14.31 -18.12
C THR A 83 11.06 -13.56 -16.92
N GLY A 84 11.34 -12.27 -17.03
CA GLY A 84 11.83 -11.45 -15.90
C GLY A 84 10.73 -11.13 -14.87
N TYR A 85 11.15 -10.82 -13.63
CA TYR A 85 10.26 -10.64 -12.48
C TYR A 85 10.95 -9.93 -11.31
N VAL A 86 10.24 -8.99 -10.65
CA VAL A 86 10.69 -8.40 -9.38
C VAL A 86 10.28 -9.33 -8.25
N ILE A 87 11.21 -9.66 -7.35
CA ILE A 87 10.82 -9.87 -5.95
C ILE A 87 10.80 -8.47 -5.35
N ILE A 88 9.64 -7.80 -5.40
CA ILE A 88 9.37 -6.82 -4.35
C ILE A 88 9.41 -7.64 -3.07
N SER A 89 10.34 -7.31 -2.17
CA SER A 89 10.43 -7.99 -0.89
C SER A 89 9.06 -7.98 -0.21
N ILE A 90 8.78 -9.01 0.60
CA ILE A 90 7.78 -8.83 1.66
C ILE A 90 8.40 -7.80 2.61
N PHE A 91 8.18 -6.52 2.31
CA PHE A 91 8.62 -5.42 3.13
C PHE A 91 7.87 -5.58 4.44
N ASN A 92 8.63 -5.90 5.48
CA ASN A 92 8.09 -6.42 6.73
C ASN A 92 7.42 -5.31 7.59
N LYS A 93 7.07 -4.18 6.96
CA LYS A 93 6.25 -3.07 7.46
C LYS A 93 4.80 -3.53 7.47
N SER A 94 4.27 -3.78 8.64
CA SER A 94 3.00 -4.48 8.89
C SER A 94 1.74 -3.70 8.50
N THR A 95 1.88 -2.40 8.24
CA THR A 95 0.79 -1.41 8.18
C THR A 95 0.59 -0.78 6.80
N GLY A 96 1.51 -0.96 5.86
CA GLY A 96 1.42 -0.40 4.49
C GLY A 96 1.46 1.13 4.34
N TYR A 97 1.07 1.95 5.31
CA TYR A 97 1.09 3.43 5.19
C TYR A 97 2.33 4.06 5.85
N ALA A 98 2.87 5.11 5.23
CA ALA A 98 4.08 5.82 5.67
C ALA A 98 3.98 6.34 7.13
N ALA A 99 2.81 6.81 7.54
CA ALA A 99 2.56 7.34 8.88
C ALA A 99 2.96 6.34 9.99
N PHE A 100 2.63 5.06 9.84
CA PHE A 100 2.99 4.02 10.81
C PHE A 100 4.41 3.49 10.61
N ALA A 101 4.96 3.54 9.38
CA ALA A 101 6.38 3.24 9.17
C ALA A 101 7.28 4.25 9.94
N ASN A 102 6.83 5.49 10.09
CA ASN A 102 7.51 6.48 10.95
C ASN A 102 7.40 6.13 12.44
N LEU A 103 6.27 5.62 12.93
CA LEU A 103 6.17 5.09 14.31
C LEU A 103 7.17 3.96 14.56
N GLU A 104 7.32 3.01 13.61
CA GLU A 104 8.36 1.96 13.72
C GLU A 104 9.78 2.55 13.81
N ASN A 105 10.08 3.59 13.04
CA ASN A 105 11.38 4.27 13.05
C ASN A 105 11.63 5.04 14.36
N GLU A 106 10.58 5.58 14.97
CA GLU A 106 10.61 6.25 16.29
C GLU A 106 10.65 5.24 17.45
N GLY A 107 10.59 3.93 17.18
CA GLY A 107 10.56 2.86 18.19
C GLY A 107 9.21 2.68 18.88
N ILE A 108 8.16 3.32 18.38
CA ILE A 108 6.79 3.23 18.89
C ILE A 108 6.18 1.92 18.40
N PRO A 109 5.56 1.09 19.27
CA PRO A 109 4.96 -0.18 18.84
C PRO A 109 3.85 0.01 17.80
N THR A 110 3.96 -0.70 16.68
CA THR A 110 2.94 -0.80 15.64
C THR A 110 2.37 -2.21 15.55
N ILE A 111 1.65 -2.51 14.48
CA ILE A 111 1.22 -3.88 14.15
C ILE A 111 2.43 -4.83 14.08
N PRO A 112 2.37 -6.07 14.62
CA PRO A 112 3.44 -7.04 14.46
C PRO A 112 3.75 -7.37 12.98
N ARG A 113 5.03 -7.45 12.62
CA ARG A 113 5.52 -7.67 11.23
C ARG A 113 4.95 -8.92 10.54
N ASN A 114 4.55 -9.94 11.31
CA ASN A 114 4.01 -11.21 10.82
C ASN A 114 2.47 -11.29 10.87
N SER A 115 1.76 -10.20 11.20
CA SER A 115 0.29 -10.17 11.21
C SER A 115 -0.29 -10.32 9.80
N VAL A 116 -1.36 -11.09 9.67
CA VAL A 116 -2.12 -11.27 8.42
C VAL A 116 -3.60 -11.19 8.71
N TYR A 117 -4.32 -10.30 8.01
CA TYR A 117 -5.71 -10.00 8.27
C TYR A 117 -6.64 -10.69 7.27
N GLN A 118 -7.56 -11.52 7.78
CA GLN A 118 -8.63 -12.13 6.99
C GLN A 118 -9.92 -11.31 7.00
N ALA A 119 -9.97 -10.21 7.75
CA ALA A 119 -11.13 -9.34 7.91
C ALA A 119 -10.70 -7.88 8.02
N VAL A 120 -11.50 -6.96 7.48
CA VAL A 120 -11.26 -5.51 7.56
C VAL A 120 -11.21 -5.00 9.01
N GLU A 121 -12.04 -5.54 9.90
CA GLU A 121 -12.18 -5.02 11.27
C GLU A 121 -10.90 -5.11 12.09
N SER A 122 -10.25 -6.28 12.11
CA SER A 122 -9.05 -6.48 12.92
C SER A 122 -7.87 -5.65 12.41
N TYR A 123 -7.81 -5.37 11.11
CA TYR A 123 -6.81 -4.46 10.55
C TYR A 123 -7.05 -3.01 11.02
N LEU A 124 -8.27 -2.49 10.87
CA LEU A 124 -8.59 -1.12 11.29
C LEU A 124 -8.49 -0.92 12.82
N LEU A 125 -8.83 -1.93 13.62
CA LEU A 125 -8.65 -1.88 15.07
C LEU A 125 -7.18 -1.82 15.48
N ASP A 126 -6.29 -2.54 14.79
CA ASP A 126 -4.86 -2.50 15.06
C ASP A 126 -4.19 -1.21 14.54
N LEU A 127 -4.70 -0.60 13.46
CA LEU A 127 -4.30 0.76 13.05
C LEU A 127 -4.75 1.82 14.07
N LEU A 128 -5.94 1.66 14.67
CA LEU A 128 -6.38 2.51 15.79
C LEU A 128 -5.55 2.25 17.06
N GLN A 129 -5.09 1.02 17.31
CA GLN A 129 -4.15 0.74 18.39
C GLN A 129 -2.80 1.45 18.18
N CYS A 130 -2.32 1.57 16.94
CA CYS A 130 -1.13 2.36 16.64
C CYS A 130 -1.31 3.86 16.96
N ASN A 131 -2.53 4.40 16.91
CA ASN A 131 -2.82 5.77 17.34
C ASN A 131 -2.76 5.92 18.87
N ASP A 132 -3.29 4.97 19.65
CA ASP A 132 -3.10 4.97 21.11
C ASP A 132 -1.61 4.90 21.46
N ASN A 133 -0.85 4.04 20.76
CA ASN A 133 0.58 3.85 20.98
C ASN A 133 1.35 5.14 20.65
N ARG A 134 0.96 5.88 19.60
CA ARG A 134 1.47 7.24 19.33
C ARG A 134 1.23 8.15 20.55
N ILE A 135 -0.01 8.22 21.05
CA ILE A 135 -0.39 9.08 22.18
C ILE A 135 0.37 8.70 23.47
N TYR A 136 0.59 7.41 23.71
CA TYR A 136 1.25 6.92 24.92
C TYR A 136 2.78 7.09 24.90
N HIS A 137 3.42 6.89 23.74
CA HIS A 137 4.89 6.86 23.63
C HIS A 137 5.53 8.16 23.12
N GLN A 138 4.84 8.96 22.30
CA GLN A 138 5.42 10.14 21.65
C GLN A 138 5.22 11.38 22.56
N PRO A 139 6.27 11.99 23.16
CA PRO A 139 6.10 12.97 24.25
C PRO A 139 5.40 14.28 23.88
N ASN A 140 5.23 14.56 22.58
CA ASN A 140 4.53 15.72 22.04
C ASN A 140 3.26 15.33 21.26
N ALA A 141 2.68 14.14 21.51
CA ALA A 141 1.41 13.72 20.92
C ALA A 141 0.17 14.37 21.53
N ILE A 142 0.30 14.95 22.73
CA ILE A 142 -0.71 15.76 23.40
C ILE A 142 -0.09 17.12 23.74
N HIS A 143 -0.83 18.20 23.48
CA HIS A 143 -0.42 19.58 23.76
C HIS A 143 -0.89 20.05 25.14
N ASP A 144 -2.13 19.70 25.53
CA ASP A 144 -2.72 20.03 26.83
C ASP A 144 -3.85 19.04 27.20
N THR A 145 -4.52 19.31 28.33
CA THR A 145 -5.60 18.46 28.86
C THR A 145 -6.84 18.39 27.96
N GLU A 146 -7.14 19.43 27.18
CA GLU A 146 -8.31 19.48 26.30
C GLU A 146 -8.02 18.68 25.02
N ASP A 147 -6.92 18.96 24.34
CA ASP A 147 -6.44 18.16 23.19
C ASP A 147 -6.30 16.67 23.53
N GLY A 148 -5.75 16.34 24.71
CA GLY A 148 -5.65 14.96 25.19
C GLY A 148 -7.00 14.26 25.39
N GLN A 149 -8.01 14.97 25.90
CA GLN A 149 -9.37 14.45 26.01
C GLN A 149 -10.02 14.28 24.63
N GLU A 150 -9.81 15.23 23.73
CA GLU A 150 -10.38 15.25 22.38
C GLU A 150 -9.83 14.12 21.49
N GLN A 151 -8.51 13.90 21.48
CA GLN A 151 -7.90 12.79 20.74
C GLN A 151 -8.39 11.42 21.26
N LEU A 152 -8.45 11.23 22.59
CA LEU A 152 -8.93 9.97 23.19
C LEU A 152 -10.44 9.75 22.97
N ALA A 153 -11.25 10.81 23.01
CA ALA A 153 -12.67 10.75 22.67
C ALA A 153 -12.87 10.38 21.19
N ALA A 154 -12.14 11.04 20.27
CA ALA A 154 -12.18 10.74 18.85
C ALA A 154 -11.80 9.28 18.56
N LEU A 155 -10.71 8.77 19.14
CA LEU A 155 -10.31 7.35 18.99
C LEU A 155 -11.34 6.38 19.55
N THR A 156 -11.98 6.72 20.67
CA THR A 156 -13.06 5.92 21.26
C THR A 156 -14.29 5.90 20.34
N MET A 157 -14.66 7.04 19.76
CA MET A 157 -15.79 7.15 18.82
C MET A 157 -15.48 6.46 17.49
N MET A 158 -14.26 6.56 16.96
CA MET A 158 -13.82 5.83 15.77
C MET A 158 -13.96 4.30 15.96
N ARG A 159 -13.56 3.78 17.12
CA ARG A 159 -13.78 2.36 17.50
C ARG A 159 -15.25 1.99 17.61
N ALA A 160 -16.10 2.87 18.14
CA ALA A 160 -17.53 2.62 18.23
C ALA A 160 -18.25 2.65 16.86
N LEU A 161 -17.72 3.43 15.90
CA LEU A 161 -18.40 3.75 14.64
C LEU A 161 -17.91 2.94 13.43
N PHE A 162 -16.76 2.25 13.50
CA PHE A 162 -16.28 1.38 12.41
C PHE A 162 -17.38 0.48 11.78
N PRO A 163 -18.33 -0.12 12.54
CA PRO A 163 -19.33 -1.03 11.95
C PRO A 163 -20.29 -0.36 10.96
N ARG A 164 -20.32 0.97 10.91
CA ARG A 164 -21.10 1.76 9.94
C ARG A 164 -20.38 1.95 8.60
N PHE A 165 -19.05 1.97 8.62
CA PHE A 165 -18.21 2.33 7.48
C PHE A 165 -17.61 1.12 6.74
N ILE A 166 -17.61 -0.07 7.36
CA ILE A 166 -17.17 -1.30 6.69
C ILE A 166 -18.33 -1.93 5.90
N SER A 167 -18.12 -2.13 4.59
CA SER A 167 -19.00 -2.97 3.78
C SER A 167 -18.92 -4.43 4.23
N ARG A 168 -20.04 -4.99 4.71
CA ARG A 168 -20.16 -6.43 5.01
C ARG A 168 -19.91 -7.31 3.78
N GLU A 169 -20.19 -6.80 2.58
CA GLU A 169 -19.95 -7.48 1.30
C GLU A 169 -18.44 -7.69 1.06
N TYR A 170 -17.61 -6.70 1.42
CA TYR A 170 -16.16 -6.71 1.14
C TYR A 170 -15.29 -6.96 2.38
N ARG A 171 -15.92 -7.39 3.48
CA ARG A 171 -15.29 -7.65 4.78
C ARG A 171 -14.11 -8.63 4.71
N HIS A 172 -14.21 -9.62 3.84
CA HIS A 172 -13.24 -10.72 3.67
C HIS A 172 -12.60 -10.70 2.27
N GLY A 173 -12.56 -9.54 1.62
CA GLY A 173 -12.08 -9.36 0.26
C GLY A 173 -13.19 -9.13 -0.77
N PRO A 174 -12.92 -9.16 -2.09
CA PRO A 174 -11.62 -9.50 -2.69
C PRO A 174 -10.50 -8.54 -2.28
N PHE A 175 -9.25 -8.97 -2.48
CA PHE A 175 -8.07 -8.19 -2.12
C PHE A 175 -7.37 -7.67 -3.38
N GLY A 176 -6.96 -6.40 -3.36
CA GLY A 176 -6.21 -5.75 -4.42
C GLY A 176 -4.84 -5.26 -3.94
N LEU A 177 -3.88 -5.17 -4.85
CA LEU A 177 -2.65 -4.42 -4.60
C LEU A 177 -2.99 -2.93 -4.51
N THR A 178 -2.52 -2.25 -3.47
CA THR A 178 -2.78 -0.85 -3.18
C THR A 178 -1.45 -0.12 -3.05
N LEU A 179 -1.33 1.02 -3.73
CA LEU A 179 -0.25 1.97 -3.52
C LEU A 179 -0.69 2.96 -2.44
N THR A 180 -0.39 2.63 -1.20
CA THR A 180 -0.87 3.31 0.02
C THR A 180 -0.22 4.66 0.30
N ASP A 181 0.94 4.92 -0.32
CA ASP A 181 1.65 6.21 -0.29
C ASP A 181 1.73 6.82 -1.71
N PHE A 182 0.72 6.55 -2.55
CA PHE A 182 0.64 7.09 -3.90
C PHE A 182 0.27 8.57 -3.85
N GLN A 183 1.19 9.42 -4.33
CA GLN A 183 1.14 10.88 -4.26
C GLN A 183 1.69 11.49 -5.55
N PRO A 184 1.39 12.78 -5.87
CA PRO A 184 1.80 13.39 -7.14
C PRO A 184 3.30 13.33 -7.43
N GLY A 185 4.15 13.44 -6.40
CA GLY A 185 5.60 13.35 -6.54
C GLY A 185 6.14 11.98 -6.96
N ASN A 186 5.29 10.93 -6.92
CA ASN A 186 5.65 9.57 -7.29
C ASN A 186 5.20 9.20 -8.72
N ILE A 187 4.72 10.19 -9.50
CA ILE A 187 4.21 10.04 -10.87
C ILE A 187 5.04 10.94 -11.81
N PHE A 188 5.55 10.38 -12.90
CA PHE A 188 6.22 11.13 -13.98
C PHE A 188 5.36 11.14 -15.23
N ALA A 189 5.42 12.25 -15.97
CA ALA A 189 4.75 12.42 -17.25
C ALA A 189 5.62 13.18 -18.25
N ASP A 190 5.31 13.02 -19.54
CA ASP A 190 5.94 13.76 -20.65
C ASP A 190 5.33 15.16 -20.86
N GLU A 191 5.81 15.88 -21.88
CA GLU A 191 5.35 17.24 -22.21
C GLU A 191 3.86 17.26 -22.62
N GLU A 192 3.35 16.13 -23.10
CA GLU A 192 1.96 15.87 -23.47
C GLU A 192 1.07 15.34 -22.32
N TRP A 193 1.61 15.22 -21.10
CA TRP A 193 0.94 14.72 -19.88
C TRP A 193 0.55 13.22 -19.88
N TYR A 194 1.15 12.39 -20.74
CA TYR A 194 1.04 10.95 -20.59
C TYR A 194 1.93 10.47 -19.44
N ILE A 195 1.38 9.65 -18.53
CA ILE A 195 2.16 9.04 -17.45
C ILE A 195 3.21 8.12 -18.07
N THR A 196 4.49 8.48 -17.93
CA THR A 196 5.61 7.65 -18.39
C THR A 196 5.93 6.58 -17.37
N ASP A 197 5.97 6.96 -16.08
CA ASP A 197 6.49 6.13 -14.99
C ASP A 197 5.83 6.43 -13.65
N ILE A 198 5.87 5.44 -12.76
CA ILE A 198 5.50 5.56 -11.35
C ILE A 198 6.66 4.99 -10.53
N ILE A 199 7.01 5.62 -9.39
CA ILE A 199 8.10 5.20 -8.50
C ILE A 199 7.61 4.87 -7.08
N ASP A 200 8.55 4.61 -6.18
CA ASP A 200 8.33 4.55 -4.73
C ASP A 200 7.30 3.49 -4.25
N PHE A 201 7.46 2.27 -4.77
CA PHE A 201 6.62 1.13 -4.43
C PHE A 201 6.94 0.47 -3.06
N GLU A 202 7.82 1.04 -2.21
CA GLU A 202 8.30 0.36 -0.98
C GLU A 202 7.22 0.16 0.10
N LEU A 203 6.09 0.83 -0.05
CA LEU A 203 4.92 0.74 0.83
C LEU A 203 3.74 -0.03 0.22
N ALA A 204 3.85 -0.50 -1.04
CA ALA A 204 2.79 -1.20 -1.73
C ALA A 204 2.32 -2.47 -0.99
N THR A 205 1.02 -2.55 -0.70
CA THR A 205 0.43 -3.59 0.17
C THR A 205 -0.86 -4.18 -0.41
N VAL A 206 -1.27 -5.35 0.05
CA VAL A 206 -2.48 -6.05 -0.41
C VAL A 206 -3.61 -5.83 0.59
N LEU A 207 -4.63 -5.06 0.21
CA LEU A 207 -5.75 -4.67 1.06
C LEU A 207 -7.09 -5.19 0.50
N PRO A 208 -8.11 -5.41 1.36
CA PRO A 208 -9.49 -5.58 0.90
C PRO A 208 -9.94 -4.40 0.03
N VAL A 209 -10.64 -4.66 -1.07
CA VAL A 209 -11.07 -3.62 -2.04
C VAL A 209 -11.99 -2.58 -1.41
N GLY A 210 -12.69 -2.91 -0.31
CA GLY A 210 -13.47 -1.96 0.46
C GLY A 210 -12.64 -0.87 1.19
N LEU A 211 -11.31 -1.01 1.26
CA LEU A 211 -10.37 0.01 1.76
C LEU A 211 -9.65 0.76 0.63
N GLN A 212 -9.87 0.40 -0.64
CA GLN A 212 -9.31 1.10 -1.79
C GLN A 212 -10.20 2.32 -2.11
N THR A 213 -9.83 3.46 -1.53
CA THR A 213 -10.55 4.73 -1.71
C THR A 213 -10.01 5.49 -2.94
N PRO A 214 -10.76 6.48 -3.47
CA PRO A 214 -10.15 7.56 -4.25
C PRO A 214 -8.97 8.20 -3.51
N VAL A 215 -8.07 8.85 -4.25
CA VAL A 215 -6.94 9.59 -3.65
C VAL A 215 -7.41 10.93 -3.07
N TYR A 216 -6.88 11.35 -1.92
CA TYR A 216 -7.32 12.58 -1.24
C TYR A 216 -6.77 13.87 -1.88
N TRP A 217 -5.67 13.77 -2.64
CA TRP A 217 -4.90 14.91 -3.13
C TRP A 217 -5.38 15.47 -4.48
N LEU A 218 -6.57 15.09 -4.97
CA LEU A 218 -7.12 15.55 -6.27
C LEU A 218 -7.23 17.07 -6.41
N THR A 219 -7.25 17.81 -5.31
CA THR A 219 -7.27 19.28 -5.25
C THR A 219 -5.94 19.91 -4.78
N GLY A 220 -4.87 19.12 -4.68
CA GLY A 220 -3.57 19.53 -4.14
C GLY A 220 -3.53 19.77 -2.62
N ARG A 221 -4.60 19.42 -1.91
CA ARG A 221 -4.78 19.68 -0.47
C ARG A 221 -4.42 18.46 0.39
N ALA A 222 -3.97 18.74 1.60
CA ALA A 222 -3.92 17.74 2.67
C ALA A 222 -5.35 17.41 3.14
N ILE A 223 -5.57 16.20 3.65
CA ILE A 223 -6.90 15.69 4.04
C ILE A 223 -7.58 16.55 5.14
N ASP A 224 -6.78 17.15 6.01
CA ASP A 224 -7.13 18.10 7.08
C ASP A 224 -7.22 19.57 6.59
N ALA A 225 -7.16 19.81 5.29
CA ALA A 225 -7.38 21.12 4.66
C ALA A 225 -8.55 21.13 3.65
N ILE A 226 -9.43 20.11 3.74
CA ILE A 226 -10.67 19.96 2.94
C ILE A 226 -11.88 20.17 3.87
N GLU A 227 -12.05 21.41 4.33
CA GLU A 227 -13.14 21.86 5.20
C GLU A 227 -14.46 22.05 4.42
N HIS A 228 -15.61 22.12 5.11
CA HIS A 228 -16.92 22.34 4.50
C HIS A 228 -17.03 23.68 3.75
N GLY A 229 -17.83 23.67 2.67
CA GLY A 229 -17.92 24.77 1.71
C GLY A 229 -16.98 24.54 0.53
N GLU A 230 -16.46 25.62 -0.06
CA GLU A 230 -15.76 25.61 -1.35
C GLU A 230 -14.68 24.52 -1.48
N HIS A 231 -13.90 24.26 -0.42
CA HIS A 231 -12.85 23.24 -0.43
C HIS A 231 -13.42 21.82 -0.61
N LEU A 232 -14.51 21.50 0.09
CA LEU A 232 -15.24 20.24 -0.04
C LEU A 232 -16.01 20.15 -1.36
N ASP A 233 -16.68 21.23 -1.77
CA ASP A 233 -17.49 21.27 -3.01
C ASP A 233 -16.63 21.03 -4.26
N VAL A 234 -15.44 21.63 -4.30
CA VAL A 234 -14.45 21.42 -5.37
C VAL A 234 -13.84 20.01 -5.29
N PHE A 235 -13.62 19.48 -4.09
CA PHE A 235 -13.10 18.13 -3.92
C PHE A 235 -14.12 17.04 -4.32
N GLU A 236 -15.39 17.18 -3.93
CA GLU A 236 -16.48 16.29 -4.36
C GLU A 236 -16.62 16.27 -5.89
N THR A 237 -16.53 17.45 -6.52
CA THR A 237 -16.49 17.56 -8.00
C THR A 237 -15.37 16.72 -8.60
N ARG A 238 -14.13 16.81 -8.08
CA ARG A 238 -12.99 15.99 -8.55
C ARG A 238 -13.15 14.51 -8.23
N ILE A 239 -13.78 14.14 -7.12
CA ILE A 239 -14.09 12.74 -6.77
C ILE A 239 -15.07 12.13 -7.77
N HIS A 240 -16.06 12.89 -8.25
CA HIS A 240 -16.97 12.45 -9.30
C HIS A 240 -16.25 12.25 -10.64
N GLU A 241 -15.47 13.23 -11.11
CA GLU A 241 -14.64 13.11 -12.34
C GLU A 241 -13.68 11.92 -12.27
N TYR A 242 -13.00 11.73 -11.13
CA TYR A 242 -12.11 10.58 -10.90
C TYR A 242 -12.88 9.26 -10.96
N GLY A 243 -14.06 9.18 -10.35
CA GLY A 243 -14.91 8.01 -10.39
C GLY A 243 -15.40 7.66 -11.80
N ASP A 244 -15.75 8.66 -12.60
CA ASP A 244 -16.17 8.49 -14.00
C ASP A 244 -15.01 8.00 -14.87
N ALA A 245 -13.83 8.62 -14.77
CA ALA A 245 -12.63 8.23 -15.49
C ALA A 245 -12.15 6.82 -15.09
N PHE A 246 -12.24 6.46 -13.81
CA PHE A 246 -11.92 5.11 -13.32
C PHE A 246 -12.90 4.08 -13.92
N GLU A 247 -14.21 4.36 -13.91
CA GLU A 247 -15.23 3.46 -14.46
C GLU A 247 -15.04 3.22 -15.96
N ASP A 248 -14.66 4.26 -16.71
CA ASP A 248 -14.34 4.15 -18.14
C ASP A 248 -13.01 3.45 -18.43
N GLN A 249 -12.09 3.34 -17.47
CA GLN A 249 -10.91 2.49 -17.58
C GLN A 249 -11.21 1.05 -17.16
N GLU A 250 -12.03 0.84 -16.14
CA GLU A 250 -12.53 -0.46 -15.70
C GLU A 250 -13.31 -1.18 -16.82
N LYS A 251 -14.15 -0.47 -17.59
CA LYS A 251 -14.82 -1.01 -18.78
C LYS A 251 -13.88 -1.51 -19.89
N LYS A 252 -12.63 -1.03 -19.92
CA LYS A 252 -11.61 -1.41 -20.91
C LYS A 252 -10.73 -2.56 -20.41
N ASP A 253 -10.62 -2.76 -19.10
CA ASP A 253 -9.78 -3.81 -18.53
C ASP A 253 -10.49 -5.16 -18.42
N ALA A 254 -10.19 -6.04 -19.37
CA ALA A 254 -10.58 -7.46 -19.32
C ALA A 254 -9.87 -8.28 -18.22
N CYS A 255 -9.24 -7.65 -17.22
CA CYS A 255 -8.84 -8.24 -15.94
C CYS A 255 -9.70 -7.79 -14.74
N SER A 256 -10.62 -6.81 -14.85
CA SER A 256 -11.46 -6.44 -13.69
C SER A 256 -12.43 -7.58 -13.35
N ASN A 257 -12.46 -7.96 -12.07
CA ASN A 257 -13.24 -9.09 -11.55
C ASN A 257 -14.38 -8.67 -10.60
N PHE A 258 -14.51 -7.37 -10.32
CA PHE A 258 -15.46 -6.77 -9.39
C PHE A 258 -15.61 -5.27 -9.74
N PRO A 259 -16.77 -4.63 -9.52
CA PRO A 259 -17.02 -3.26 -10.00
C PRO A 259 -16.35 -2.21 -9.09
N HIS A 260 -15.04 -2.04 -9.23
CA HIS A 260 -14.19 -1.22 -8.35
C HIS A 260 -14.66 0.24 -8.29
N ALA A 261 -15.02 0.84 -9.44
CA ALA A 261 -15.55 2.21 -9.47
C ALA A 261 -16.83 2.34 -8.63
N GLN A 262 -17.72 1.34 -8.67
CA GLN A 262 -18.94 1.31 -7.87
C GLN A 262 -18.65 1.09 -6.36
N ILE A 263 -17.54 0.43 -6.00
CA ILE A 263 -17.08 0.31 -4.61
C ILE A 263 -16.56 1.68 -4.12
N MET A 264 -15.75 2.38 -4.91
CA MET A 264 -15.28 3.73 -4.59
C MET A 264 -16.43 4.74 -4.44
N ARG A 265 -17.39 4.76 -5.37
CA ARG A 265 -18.59 5.63 -5.25
C ARG A 265 -19.42 5.29 -3.99
N ARG A 266 -19.55 4.01 -3.63
CA ARG A 266 -20.20 3.61 -2.35
C ARG A 266 -19.38 4.03 -1.12
N CYS A 267 -18.05 4.01 -1.19
CA CYS A 267 -17.15 4.46 -0.13
C CYS A 267 -17.26 5.99 0.11
N TRP A 268 -17.39 6.78 -0.96
CA TRP A 268 -17.67 8.22 -0.87
C TRP A 268 -19.05 8.48 -0.26
N ASN A 269 -20.12 7.99 -0.90
CA ASN A 269 -21.51 8.28 -0.53
C ASN A 269 -21.90 7.85 0.90
N SER A 270 -21.14 6.95 1.52
CA SER A 270 -21.35 6.48 2.90
C SER A 270 -20.54 7.25 3.95
N GLY A 271 -19.65 8.16 3.53
CA GLY A 271 -18.66 8.81 4.41
C GLY A 271 -17.49 7.91 4.82
N SER A 272 -17.45 6.66 4.31
CA SER A 272 -16.38 5.70 4.65
C SER A 272 -15.01 6.15 4.17
N PHE A 273 -14.94 6.95 3.09
CA PHE A 273 -13.73 7.65 2.66
C PHE A 273 -13.08 8.41 3.83
N TRP A 274 -13.83 9.29 4.49
CA TRP A 274 -13.34 10.12 5.60
C TRP A 274 -12.93 9.27 6.80
N TYR A 275 -13.69 8.22 7.11
CA TYR A 275 -13.34 7.29 8.17
C TYR A 275 -12.00 6.59 7.90
N PHE A 276 -11.79 6.03 6.70
CA PHE A 276 -10.53 5.35 6.37
C PHE A 276 -9.34 6.31 6.30
N GLN A 277 -9.51 7.50 5.71
CA GLN A 277 -8.45 8.51 5.67
C GLN A 277 -8.07 9.01 7.08
N ALA A 278 -9.05 9.16 7.98
CA ALA A 278 -8.79 9.49 9.39
C ALA A 278 -8.03 8.37 10.13
N VAL A 279 -8.38 7.08 9.93
CA VAL A 279 -7.63 5.95 10.54
C VAL A 279 -6.18 5.91 10.05
N ASN A 280 -5.96 6.14 8.75
CA ASN A 280 -4.65 6.03 8.12
C ASN A 280 -3.72 7.22 8.42
N CYS A 281 -4.26 8.42 8.66
CA CYS A 281 -3.49 9.64 8.88
C CYS A 281 -3.44 10.04 10.37
N LEU A 282 -2.43 9.48 11.08
CA LEU A 282 -2.18 9.67 12.53
C LEU A 282 -2.28 11.10 13.07
N LYS A 283 -1.97 12.11 12.25
CA LYS A 283 -1.98 13.54 12.61
C LYS A 283 -3.30 14.23 12.29
N ALA A 284 -3.94 13.85 11.19
CA ALA A 284 -5.20 14.45 10.74
C ALA A 284 -6.44 13.85 11.41
N LEU A 285 -6.31 12.68 12.07
CA LEU A 285 -7.44 11.89 12.61
C LEU A 285 -8.45 12.73 13.39
N LEU A 286 -8.01 13.56 14.34
CA LEU A 286 -8.92 14.38 15.15
C LEU A 286 -9.65 15.44 14.32
N HIS A 287 -8.97 16.13 13.40
CA HIS A 287 -9.60 17.14 12.54
C HIS A 287 -10.61 16.49 11.58
N VAL A 288 -10.19 15.47 10.84
CA VAL A 288 -11.05 14.75 9.86
C VAL A 288 -12.23 14.09 10.55
N PHE A 289 -12.04 13.56 11.77
CA PHE A 289 -13.12 13.03 12.60
C PHE A 289 -14.18 14.09 12.91
N ARG A 290 -13.76 15.26 13.41
CA ARG A 290 -14.64 16.37 13.77
C ARG A 290 -15.41 16.93 12.57
N GLU A 291 -14.70 17.15 11.48
CA GLU A 291 -15.22 17.82 10.31
C GLU A 291 -16.16 16.93 9.50
N HIS A 292 -15.84 15.64 9.34
CA HIS A 292 -16.49 14.76 8.36
C HIS A 292 -17.14 13.49 8.92
N VAL A 293 -16.67 12.93 10.04
CA VAL A 293 -17.16 11.62 10.55
C VAL A 293 -18.45 11.80 11.39
N LYS A 294 -19.52 12.21 10.70
CA LYS A 294 -20.77 12.67 11.32
C LYS A 294 -21.68 11.54 11.80
N LEU A 295 -22.15 11.69 13.04
CA LEU A 295 -23.25 10.91 13.63
C LEU A 295 -24.60 11.33 13.01
N LYS A 296 -24.92 10.80 11.82
CA LYS A 296 -26.29 10.80 11.26
C LYS A 296 -27.07 9.56 11.66
#